data_AF-A0A4U9IX22-F1
#
_entry.id   AF-A0A4U9IX22-F1
#
_cell.length_a   1.000
_cell.length_b   1.000
_cell.length_c   1.000
_cell.angle_alpha   90.00
_cell.angle_beta   90.00
_cell.angle_gamma   90.00
#
_symmetry.space_group_name_H-M   'P 1'
#
loop_
_entity.id
_entity.type
_entity.pdbx_description
1 polymer ?
#
loop_
_entity_poly.entity_id
_entity_poly.type
_entity_poly.pdbx_seq_one_letter_code
_entity_poly.pdbx_strand_id
1 'polypeptide(L)'
;MYATDLVALLKEVGDFDISVAAYPEVHPEAKSAQADLLNLKRKVDAGANRAITQFFFDVESYLRFRDRCVSAGIDVEIIPGSCRFRTSNRPRNLPT
;
A
#
# COMPACT_ATOMS: atom_id res chain seq x y z
N MET A 1 -2.49 0.69 20.07
CA MET A 1 -3.66 0.02 19.47
C MET A 1 -3.38 -0.04 17.98
N TYR A 2 -2.95 -1.19 17.48
CA TYR A 2 -2.36 -1.30 16.14
C TYR A 2 -3.37 -1.87 15.16
N ALA A 3 -3.25 -1.48 13.88
CA ALA A 3 -4.08 -1.97 12.79
C ALA A 3 -4.06 -3.51 12.67
N THR A 4 -3.03 -4.17 13.21
CA THR A 4 -2.89 -5.63 13.27
C THR A 4 -3.98 -6.31 14.09
N ASP A 5 -4.38 -5.70 15.21
CA ASP A 5 -5.41 -6.28 16.09
C ASP A 5 -6.78 -6.28 15.40
N LEU A 6 -7.07 -5.25 14.60
CA LEU A 6 -8.31 -5.16 13.82
C LEU A 6 -8.37 -6.19 12.68
N VAL A 7 -7.22 -6.47 12.05
CA VAL A 7 -7.12 -7.46 10.97
C VAL A 7 -7.35 -8.87 11.49
N ALA A 8 -6.78 -9.22 12.65
CA ALA A 8 -7.01 -10.51 13.29
C ALA A 8 -8.49 -10.73 13.65
N LEU A 9 -9.13 -9.69 14.20
CA LEU A 9 -10.55 -9.72 14.58
C LEU A 9 -11.47 -9.86 13.36
N LEU A 10 -11.15 -9.19 12.24
CA LEU A 10 -11.92 -9.32 11.00
C LEU A 10 -11.79 -10.71 10.37
N LYS A 11 -10.60 -11.33 10.43
CA LYS A 11 -10.39 -12.71 9.98
C LYS A 11 -11.15 -13.76 10.82
N GLU A 12 -11.39 -13.50 12.10
CA GLU A 12 -12.26 -14.37 12.92
C GLU A 12 -13.76 -14.22 12.56
N VAL A 13 -14.18 -13.06 12.07
CA VAL A 13 -15.58 -12.79 11.72
C VAL A 13 -15.95 -13.32 10.32
N GLY A 14 -14.98 -13.43 9.41
CA GLY A 14 -15.22 -14.00 8.09
C GLY A 14 -13.99 -13.95 7.17
N ASP A 15 -14.11 -14.57 6.00
CA ASP A 15 -13.05 -14.60 4.98
C ASP A 15 -13.09 -13.31 4.14
N PHE A 16 -12.70 -12.19 4.77
CA PHE A 16 -12.66 -10.90 4.10
C PHE A 16 -11.43 -10.78 3.20
N ASP A 17 -11.64 -10.28 1.98
CA ASP A 17 -10.56 -9.86 1.10
C ASP A 17 -9.95 -8.55 1.61
N ILE A 18 -8.86 -8.66 2.36
CA ILE A 18 -8.18 -7.51 2.96
C ILE A 18 -7.11 -7.01 1.98
N SER A 19 -7.28 -5.76 1.52
CA SER A 19 -6.30 -5.05 0.71
C SER A 19 -5.54 -4.03 1.57
N VAL A 20 -4.21 -3.99 1.46
CA VAL A 20 -3.35 -3.10 2.24
C VAL A 20 -2.59 -2.11 1.39
N ALA A 21 -2.37 -0.90 1.92
CA ALA A 21 -1.58 0.11 1.24
C ALA A 21 -0.08 -0.25 1.21
N ALA A 22 0.54 -0.06 0.05
CA ALA A 22 1.97 -0.22 -0.20
C ALA A 22 2.57 1.08 -0.77
N TYR A 23 3.81 1.40 -0.41
CA TYR A 23 4.48 2.63 -0.81
C TYR A 23 5.77 2.33 -1.59
N PRO A 24 5.77 2.45 -2.92
CA PRO A 24 6.97 2.21 -3.74
C PRO A 24 8.13 3.15 -3.37
N GLU A 25 7.82 4.40 -3.03
CA GLU A 25 8.80 5.44 -2.70
C GLU A 25 9.12 5.54 -1.19
N VAL A 26 8.74 4.54 -0.40
CA VAL A 26 8.87 4.52 1.07
C VAL A 26 7.90 5.51 1.75
N HIS A 27 7.26 5.06 2.83
CA HIS A 27 6.42 5.94 3.62
C HIS A 27 7.27 7.07 4.25
N PRO A 28 6.82 8.35 4.26
CA PRO A 28 7.61 9.48 4.81
C PRO A 28 8.01 9.31 6.28
N GLU A 29 7.20 8.56 7.04
CA GLU A 29 7.45 8.24 8.45
C GLU A 29 8.24 6.94 8.65
N ALA A 30 8.54 6.20 7.59
CA ALA A 30 9.31 4.97 7.68
C ALA A 30 10.81 5.29 7.84
N LYS A 31 11.42 4.67 8.85
CA LYS A 31 12.85 4.84 9.16
C LYS A 31 13.78 4.38 8.04
N SER A 32 13.33 3.43 7.22
CA SER A 32 14.06 2.95 6.04
C SER A 32 13.10 2.22 5.10
N ALA A 33 13.52 2.08 3.85
CA ALA A 33 12.79 1.31 2.84
C ALA A 33 12.60 -0.16 3.26
N GLN A 34 13.51 -0.71 4.08
CA GLN A 34 13.44 -2.08 4.59
C GLN A 34 12.43 -2.20 5.74
N ALA A 35 12.34 -1.17 6.60
CA ALA A 35 11.35 -1.14 7.67
C ALA A 35 9.92 -1.08 7.12
N ASP A 36 9.70 -0.30 6.05
CA ASP A 36 8.39 -0.24 5.38
C ASP A 36 8.00 -1.59 4.75
N LEU A 37 8.97 -2.25 4.10
CA LEU A 37 8.80 -3.58 3.53
C LEU A 37 8.47 -4.64 4.61
N LEU A 38 9.14 -4.59 5.76
CA LEU A 38 8.86 -5.48 6.89
C LEU A 38 7.45 -5.23 7.47
N ASN A 39 7.02 -3.97 7.49
CA ASN A 39 5.67 -3.60 7.92
C ASN A 39 4.61 -4.13 6.94
N LEU A 40 4.86 -4.02 5.62
CA LEU A 40 4.00 -4.63 4.61
C LEU A 40 3.92 -6.15 4.79
N LYS A 41 5.07 -6.81 5.01
CA LYS A 41 5.12 -8.24 5.29
C LYS A 41 4.26 -8.63 6.48
N ARG A 42 4.37 -7.90 7.60
CA ARG A 42 3.53 -8.15 8.79
C ARG A 42 2.02 -8.05 8.50
N LYS A 43 1.61 -7.14 7.62
CA LYS A 43 0.20 -7.00 7.22
C LYS A 43 -0.27 -8.18 6.36
N VAL A 44 0.60 -8.67 5.48
CA VAL A 44 0.36 -9.86 4.65
C VAL A 44 0.30 -11.11 5.52
N ASP A 45 1.24 -11.28 6.43
CA ASP A 45 1.26 -12.39 7.41
C ASP A 45 0.03 -12.36 8.33
N ALA A 46 -0.53 -11.17 8.62
CA ALA A 46 -1.78 -11.02 9.36
C ALA A 46 -3.03 -11.42 8.55
N GLY A 47 -2.88 -11.69 7.25
CA GLY A 47 -3.95 -12.16 6.38
C GLY A 47 -4.46 -11.15 5.35
N ALA A 48 -3.64 -10.16 4.97
CA ALA A 48 -3.93 -9.36 3.79
C ALA A 48 -3.70 -10.18 2.51
N ASN A 49 -4.68 -10.14 1.60
CA ASN A 49 -4.66 -10.93 0.36
C ASN A 49 -4.03 -10.13 -0.80
N ARG A 50 -4.10 -8.80 -0.73
CA ARG A 50 -3.65 -7.91 -1.81
C ARG A 50 -2.98 -6.66 -1.27
N ALA A 51 -2.04 -6.12 -2.04
CA ALA A 51 -1.42 -4.83 -1.77
C ALA A 51 -1.77 -3.84 -2.89
N ILE A 52 -2.20 -2.63 -2.54
CA ILE A 52 -2.49 -1.56 -3.49
C ILE A 52 -1.44 -0.47 -3.31
N THR A 53 -0.71 -0.14 -4.36
CA THR A 53 0.33 0.89 -4.25
C THR A 53 -0.27 2.28 -4.24
N GLN A 54 0.36 3.18 -3.51
CA GLN A 54 0.15 4.61 -3.70
C GLN A 54 0.56 5.02 -5.13
N PHE A 55 -0.03 6.09 -5.63
CA PHE A 55 0.30 6.66 -6.93
C PHE A 55 1.79 6.94 -7.08
N PHE A 56 2.37 6.50 -8.19
CA PHE A 56 3.76 6.75 -8.56
C PHE A 56 3.82 7.34 -9.97
N PHE A 57 4.83 8.16 -10.23
CA PHE A 57 5.07 8.73 -11.56
C PHE A 57 6.08 7.90 -12.37
N ASP A 58 6.93 7.12 -11.68
CA ASP A 58 7.98 6.33 -12.28
C ASP A 58 7.68 4.81 -12.17
N VAL A 59 7.63 4.15 -13.32
CA VAL A 59 7.37 2.70 -13.42
C VAL A 59 8.57 1.91 -12.89
N GLU A 60 9.80 2.42 -13.00
CA GLU A 60 10.97 1.72 -12.45
C GLU A 60 10.88 1.58 -10.94
N SER A 61 10.42 2.62 -10.25
CA SER A 61 10.20 2.59 -8.80
C SER A 61 9.20 1.50 -8.39
N TYR A 62 8.13 1.29 -9.17
CA TYR A 62 7.20 0.18 -8.96
C TYR A 62 7.85 -1.19 -9.21
N LEU A 63 8.61 -1.35 -10.30
CA LEU A 63 9.26 -2.61 -10.64
C LEU A 63 10.29 -3.02 -9.57
N ARG A 64 11.14 -2.08 -9.12
CA ARG A 64 12.10 -2.31 -8.04
C ARG A 64 11.40 -2.65 -6.72
N PHE A 65 10.28 -2.01 -6.43
CA PHE A 65 9.48 -2.33 -5.25
C PHE A 65 8.92 -3.75 -5.32
N ARG A 66 8.35 -4.15 -6.46
CA ARG A 66 7.85 -5.51 -6.69
C ARG A 66 8.94 -6.55 -6.47
N ASP A 67 10.13 -6.36 -7.04
CA ASP A 67 11.24 -7.30 -6.90
C ASP A 67 11.72 -7.42 -5.45
N ARG A 68 11.69 -6.31 -4.69
CA ARG A 68 11.99 -6.30 -3.26
C ARG A 68 10.92 -7.03 -2.43
N CYS A 69 9.64 -6.88 -2.78
CA CYS A 69 8.56 -7.62 -2.14
C CYS A 69 8.73 -9.13 -2.33
N VAL A 70 8.99 -9.57 -3.56
CA VAL A 70 9.27 -10.99 -3.86
C VAL A 70 10.48 -11.49 -3.06
N SER A 71 11.57 -10.71 -3.03
CA SER A 71 12.77 -11.05 -2.26
C SER A 71 12.54 -11.14 -0.74
N ALA A 72 11.53 -10.44 -0.22
CA ALA A 72 11.12 -10.52 1.19
C ALA A 72 10.13 -11.65 1.50
N GLY A 73 9.72 -12.43 0.49
CA GLY A 73 8.70 -13.47 0.62
C GLY A 73 7.28 -12.91 0.77
N ILE A 74 7.02 -11.74 0.19
CA ILE A 74 5.68 -11.17 0.08
C ILE A 74 5.09 -11.67 -1.25
N ASP A 75 4.23 -12.69 -1.18
CA ASP A 75 3.66 -13.37 -2.35
C ASP A 75 2.23 -12.91 -2.70
N VAL A 76 1.84 -11.72 -2.24
CA VAL A 76 0.54 -11.13 -2.55
C VAL A 76 0.58 -10.30 -3.82
N GLU A 77 -0.57 -10.20 -4.50
CA GLU A 77 -0.70 -9.39 -5.70
C GLU A 77 -0.54 -7.89 -5.36
N ILE A 78 0.41 -7.23 -6.05
CA ILE A 78 0.68 -5.79 -5.89
C ILE A 78 0.03 -5.03 -7.04
N ILE A 79 -1.13 -4.46 -6.77
CA ILE A 79 -1.94 -3.71 -7.73
C ILE A 79 -1.40 -2.27 -7.81
N PRO A 80 -0.95 -1.80 -9.00
CA PRO A 80 -0.49 -0.43 -9.16
C PRO A 80 -1.66 0.55 -9.10
N GLY A 81 -1.60 1.50 -8.16
CA GLY A 81 -2.52 2.62 -8.14
C GLY A 81 -2.26 3.56 -9.32
N SER A 82 -3.17 3.63 -10.29
CA SER A 82 -3.06 4.57 -11.42
C SER A 82 -3.78 5.88 -11.11
N CYS A 83 -3.06 7.00 -10.92
CA CYS A 83 -3.70 8.31 -10.82
C CYS A 83 -3.82 8.88 -12.23
N ARG A 84 -5.02 8.81 -12.83
CA ARG A 84 -5.29 9.66 -13.99
C ARG A 84 -5.56 11.07 -13.47
N PHE A 85 -4.57 11.95 -13.58
CA PHE A 85 -4.80 13.38 -13.45
C PHE A 85 -5.77 13.82 -14.56
N ARG A 86 -7.06 13.94 -14.22
CA ARG A 86 -8.01 14.71 -15.02
C ARG A 86 -8.01 16.12 -14.45
N THR A 87 -7.29 17.04 -15.09
CA THR A 87 -7.52 18.47 -14.86
C THR A 87 -8.96 18.76 -15.25
N SER A 88 -9.88 18.83 -14.27
CA SER A 88 -11.07 19.65 -14.43
C SER A 88 -10.72 21.02 -13.91
N ASN A 89 -10.61 22.00 -14.81
CA ASN A 89 -10.58 23.41 -14.45
C ASN A 89 -11.89 23.74 -13.72
N ARG A 90 -11.90 23.62 -12.39
CA ARG A 90 -12.93 24.23 -11.53
C ARG A 90 -12.29 25.46 -10.89
N PRO A 91 -12.72 26.69 -11.22
CA PRO A 91 -12.28 27.85 -10.47
C PRO A 91 -12.71 27.68 -9.01
N ARG A 92 -11.73 27.72 -8.11
CA ARG A 92 -11.95 27.86 -6.66
C ARG A 92 -12.46 29.28 -6.42
N ASN A 93 -13.77 29.45 -6.29
CA ASN A 93 -14.31 30.63 -5.63
C ASN A 93 -14.01 30.50 -4.13
N LEU A 94 -13.05 31.29 -3.65
CA LEU A 94 -12.89 31.61 -2.24
C LEU A 94 -13.93 32.69 -1.90
N PRO A 95 -14.79 32.52 -0.88
CA PRO A 95 -15.65 33.62 -0.44
C PRO A 95 -14.81 34.71 0.21
N THR A 96 -15.17 35.96 -0.10
CA THR A 96 -14.73 37.21 0.55
C THR A 96 -15.07 37.23 2.03
#